data_AF-U3P849-F1
#
_entry.id   AF-U3P849-F1
#
_cell.length_a   1.000
_cell.length_b   1.000
_cell.length_c   1.000
_cell.angle_alpha   90.00
_cell.angle_beta   90.00
_cell.angle_gamma   90.00
#
_symmetry.space_group_name_H-M   'P 1'
#
loop_
_entity.id
_entity.type
_entity.pdbx_description
1 polymer ?
#
loop_
_entity_poly.entity_id
_entity_poly.type
_entity_poly.pdbx_seq_one_letter_code
_entity_poly.pdbx_strand_id
1 'polypeptide(L)' 'MIAREFVPLALFALLAALLAVFGLCLLRRPRAAAALFADRDARRPFRAEDARAVGLVFAVVGVALLALGAARLVAILATA' A
#
# COMPACT_ATOMS: atom_id res chain seq x y z
N MET A 1 11.40 18.70 20.48
CA MET A 1 11.87 18.13 19.20
C MET A 1 11.19 16.82 18.85
N ILE A 2 10.98 15.92 19.82
CA ILE A 2 10.39 14.58 19.65
C ILE A 2 9.05 14.58 18.86
N ALA A 3 8.07 15.41 19.22
CA ALA A 3 6.75 15.41 18.54
C ALA A 3 6.80 15.75 17.03
N ARG A 4 7.84 16.46 16.57
CA ARG A 4 7.97 16.87 15.16
C ARG A 4 8.37 15.70 14.25
N GLU A 5 8.92 14.63 14.80
CA GLU A 5 9.35 13.43 14.07
C GLU A 5 8.26 12.36 14.04
N PHE A 6 7.38 12.32 15.05
CA PHE A 6 6.29 11.35 15.13
C PHE A 6 5.17 11.60 14.13
N VAL A 7 4.80 12.86 13.88
CA VAL A 7 3.75 13.20 12.89
C VAL A 7 4.07 12.68 11.49
N PRO A 8 5.25 12.96 10.88
CA PRO A 8 5.58 12.43 9.56
C PRO A 8 5.73 10.90 9.56
N LEU A 9 6.19 10.30 10.66
CA LEU A 9 6.31 8.85 10.78
C LEU A 9 4.94 8.16 10.84
N ALA A 10 3.99 8.74 11.56
CA ALA A 10 2.61 8.27 11.63
C ALA A 10 1.90 8.42 10.28
N LEU A 11 2.09 9.56 9.59
CA LEU A 11 1.56 9.79 8.24
C LEU A 11 2.12 8.77 7.24
N PHE A 12 3.43 8.51 7.30
CA PHE A 12 4.09 7.50 6.48
C PHE A 12 3.53 6.09 6.76
N ALA A 13 3.42 5.70 8.02
CA ALA A 13 2.87 4.40 8.41
C ALA A 13 1.40 4.25 8.00
N LEU A 14 0.60 5.32 8.12
CA LEU A 14 -0.80 5.34 7.70
C LEU A 14 -0.91 5.17 6.18
N LEU A 15 -0.10 5.91 5.40
CA LEU A 15 -0.05 5.77 3.94
C LEU A 15 0.36 4.36 3.53
N ALA A 16 1.39 3.80 4.17
CA ALA A 16 1.84 2.42 3.92
C ALA A 16 0.74 1.39 4.25
N ALA A 17 0.02 1.57 5.36
CA ALA A 17 -1.11 0.72 5.72
C ALA A 17 -2.26 0.82 4.72
N LEU A 18 -2.63 2.03 4.30
CA LEU A 18 -3.64 2.24 3.26
C LEU A 18 -3.24 1.56 1.96
N LEU A 19 -1.96 1.66 1.57
CA LEU A 19 -1.41 1.01 0.38
C LEU A 19 -1.53 -0.52 0.45
N ALA A 20 -1.14 -1.09 1.60
CA ALA A 20 -1.20 -2.54 1.83
C ALA A 20 -2.64 -3.06 1.83
N VAL A 21 -3.54 -2.36 2.53
CA VAL A 21 -4.97 -2.70 2.58
C VAL A 21 -5.61 -2.57 1.20
N PHE A 22 -5.28 -1.52 0.46
CA PHE A 22 -5.76 -1.32 -0.90
C PHE A 22 -5.32 -2.48 -1.80
N GLY A 23 -4.03 -2.85 -1.78
CA GLY A 23 -3.52 -4.01 -2.51
C GLY A 23 -4.24 -5.32 -2.14
N LEU A 24 -4.46 -5.56 -0.84
CA LEU A 24 -5.18 -6.73 -0.35
C LEU A 24 -6.65 -6.75 -0.80
N CYS A 25 -7.31 -5.61 -0.81
CA CYS A 25 -8.67 -5.45 -1.33
C CYS A 25 -8.76 -5.79 -2.82
N LEU A 26 -7.79 -5.31 -3.63
CA LEU A 26 -7.71 -5.65 -5.06
C LEU A 26 -7.48 -7.15 -5.27
N LEU A 27 -6.64 -7.79 -4.45
CA LEU A 27 -6.40 -9.24 -4.47
C LEU A 27 -7.66 -10.05 -4.12
N ARG A 28 -8.45 -9.62 -3.12
CA ARG A 28 -9.68 -10.33 -2.70
C ARG A 28 -10.83 -10.18 -3.68
N ARG A 29 -10.92 -9.07 -4.42
CA ARG A 29 -12.01 -8.81 -5.38
C ARG A 29 -11.48 -8.43 -6.77
N PRO A 30 -10.85 -9.37 -7.49
CA PRO A 30 -10.17 -9.09 -8.75
C PRO A 30 -11.12 -8.64 -9.88
N ARG A 31 -12.40 -9.07 -9.85
CA ARG A 31 -13.43 -8.63 -10.81
C ARG A 31 -13.85 -7.18 -10.58
N ALA A 32 -14.00 -6.75 -9.32
CA ALA A 32 -14.31 -5.36 -8.99
C ALA A 32 -13.10 -4.45 -9.26
N ALA A 33 -11.88 -4.94 -8.99
CA ALA A 33 -10.64 -4.26 -9.33
C ALA A 33 -10.48 -4.07 -10.84
N ALA A 34 -10.72 -5.12 -11.64
CA ALA A 34 -10.68 -5.03 -13.09
C ALA A 34 -11.68 -3.99 -13.63
N ALA A 35 -12.84 -3.82 -13.00
CA ALA A 35 -13.81 -2.78 -13.37
C ALA A 35 -13.35 -1.36 -12.99
N LEU A 36 -12.55 -1.22 -11.93
CA LEU A 36 -11.99 0.06 -11.45
C LEU A 36 -10.86 0.55 -12.38
N PHE A 37 -10.12 -0.39 -12.98
CA PHE A 37 -9.07 -0.13 -13.98
C PHE A 37 -9.55 -0.35 -15.42
N ALA A 38 -10.81 -0.72 -15.63
CA ALA A 38 -11.39 -0.87 -16.95
C ALA A 38 -11.59 0.51 -17.57
N ASP A 39 -10.57 0.96 -18.27
CA ASP A 39 -10.65 2.14 -19.09
C ASP A 39 -11.49 1.84 -20.34
N ARG A 40 -12.52 2.66 -20.59
CA ARG A 40 -13.44 2.48 -21.72
C ARG A 40 -12.76 2.72 -23.06
N ASP A 41 -11.65 3.46 -23.06
CA ASP A 41 -10.89 3.83 -24.27
C ASP A 41 -9.65 2.96 -24.50
N ALA A 42 -9.37 2.00 -23.61
CA ALA A 42 -8.23 1.11 -23.77
C ALA A 42 -8.48 0.07 -24.87
N ARG A 43 -7.54 -0.01 -25.84
CA ARG A 43 -7.54 -1.02 -26.92
C ARG A 43 -7.49 -2.47 -26.44
N ARG A 44 -7.23 -2.73 -25.16
CA ARG A 44 -7.28 -4.06 -24.53
C ARG A 44 -8.06 -3.99 -23.21
N PRO A 45 -9.03 -4.90 -22.98
CA PRO A 45 -9.74 -4.97 -21.72
C PRO A 45 -8.77 -5.36 -20.59
N PHE A 46 -8.73 -4.57 -19.53
CA PHE A 46 -7.93 -4.85 -18.33
C PHE A 46 -8.43 -6.16 -17.69
N ARG A 47 -7.59 -7.21 -17.67
CA ARG A 47 -8.01 -8.53 -17.18
C ARG A 47 -7.92 -8.59 -15.66
N ALA A 48 -8.67 -9.53 -15.07
CA ALA A 48 -8.63 -9.80 -13.64
C ALA A 48 -7.24 -10.23 -13.13
N GLU A 49 -6.39 -10.80 -14.00
CA GLU A 49 -4.99 -11.14 -13.69
C GLU A 49 -4.11 -9.90 -13.55
N ASP A 50 -4.27 -8.91 -14.44
CA ASP A 50 -3.52 -7.65 -14.38
C ASP A 50 -3.87 -6.88 -13.10
N ALA A 51 -5.16 -6.84 -12.74
CA ALA A 51 -5.64 -6.24 -11.50
C ALA A 51 -5.07 -6.94 -10.24
N ARG A 52 -4.87 -8.26 -10.28
CA ARG A 52 -4.20 -9.00 -9.20
C ARG A 52 -2.72 -8.65 -9.12
N ALA A 53 -2.02 -8.57 -10.24
CA ALA A 53 -0.61 -8.20 -10.27
C ALA A 53 -0.38 -6.80 -9.67
N VAL A 54 -1.21 -5.83 -10.04
CA VAL A 54 -1.19 -4.48 -9.45
C VAL A 54 -1.48 -4.53 -7.95
N GLY A 55 -2.53 -5.25 -7.54
CA GLY A 55 -2.86 -5.43 -6.13
C GLY A 55 -1.73 -6.06 -5.31
N LEU A 56 -1.00 -7.02 -5.90
CA LEU A 56 0.13 -7.70 -5.30
C LEU A 56 1.33 -6.75 -5.12
N VAL A 57 1.65 -5.93 -6.13
CA VAL A 57 2.69 -4.91 -6.02
C VAL A 57 2.35 -3.91 -4.90
N PHE A 58 1.12 -3.39 -4.87
CA PHE A 58 0.67 -2.48 -3.81
C PHE A 58 0.74 -3.12 -2.41
N ALA A 59 0.34 -4.38 -2.29
CA ALA A 59 0.39 -5.11 -1.03
C ALA A 59 1.84 -5.31 -0.56
N VAL A 60 2.72 -5.79 -1.44
CA VAL A 60 4.14 -6.04 -1.11
C VAL A 60 4.86 -4.75 -0.75
N VAL A 61 4.69 -3.70 -1.56
CA VAL A 61 5.31 -2.39 -1.30
C VAL A 61 4.76 -1.78 -0.01
N GLY A 62 3.45 -1.83 0.22
CA GLY A 62 2.83 -1.31 1.44
C GLY A 62 3.32 -2.03 2.70
N VAL A 63 3.43 -3.36 2.65
CA VAL A 63 3.96 -4.16 3.77
C VAL A 63 5.44 -3.86 4.02
N ALA A 64 6.25 -3.74 2.97
CA ALA A 64 7.66 -3.39 3.09
C ALA A 64 7.86 -2.00 3.72
N LEU A 65 7.08 -1.01 3.29
CA LEU A 65 7.09 0.34 3.88
C LEU A 65 6.63 0.33 5.34
N LEU A 66 5.61 -0.46 5.68
CA LEU A 66 5.18 -0.64 7.07
C LEU A 66 6.29 -1.24 7.93
N ALA A 67 6.98 -2.27 7.45
CA ALA A 67 8.11 -2.88 8.15
C ALA A 67 9.26 -1.89 8.37
N LEU A 68 9.57 -1.07 7.36
CA LEU A 68 10.58 -0.02 7.46
C LEU A 68 10.18 1.06 8.46
N GLY A 69 8.91 1.50 8.42
CA GLY A 69 8.36 2.47 9.37
C GLY A 69 8.40 1.96 10.81
N ALA A 70 8.06 0.69 11.03
CA ALA A 70 8.13 0.03 12.33
C ALA A 70 9.59 -0.11 12.81
N ALA A 71 10.51 -0.55 11.94
CA ALA A 71 11.94 -0.63 12.29
C ALA A 71 12.49 0.74 12.69
N ARG A 72 12.11 1.80 11.96
CA ARG A 72 12.50 3.17 12.30
C ARG A 72 11.90 3.62 13.64
N LEU A 73 10.64 3.29 13.92
CA LEU A 73 10.00 3.59 15.21
C LEU A 73 10.73 2.90 16.36
N VAL A 74 11.07 1.61 16.21
CA VAL A 74 11.83 0.83 17.20
C VAL A 74 13.21 1.44 17.41
N ALA A 75 13.91 1.83 16.35
CA ALA A 75 15.21 2.49 16.47
C ALA A 75 15.11 3.80 17.25
N ILE A 76 14.12 4.65 16.95
CA ILE A 76 13.88 5.90 17.70
C ILE A 76 13.64 5.58 19.19
N LEU A 77 12.75 4.63 19.49
CA LEU A 77 12.44 4.23 20.87
C LEU A 77 13.62 3.61 21.61
N ALA A 78 14.51 2.89 20.92
CA ALA A 78 15.70 2.30 21.52
C ALA A 78 16.81 3.34 21.80
N THR A 79 16.77 4.47 21.11
CA THR A 79 17.73 5.58 21.27
C THR A 79 17.18 6.75 22.09
N ALA A 80 15.89 6.73 22.44
CA ALA A 80 15.21 7.72 23.26
C ALA A 80 15.26 7.33 24.74
#